data_AF-A0A9E1DWM8-F1
#
_entry.id   AF-A0A9E1DWM8-F1
#
_cell.length_a   1.000
_cell.length_b   1.000
_cell.length_c   1.000
_cell.angle_alpha   90.00
_cell.angle_beta   90.00
_cell.angle_gamma   90.00
#
_symmetry.space_group_name_H-M   'P 1'
#
loop_
_entity.id
_entity.type
_entity.pdbx_description
1 polymer ?
#
loop_
_entity_poly.entity_id
_entity_poly.type
_entity_poly.pdbx_seq_one_letter_code
_entity_poly.pdbx_strand_id
1 'polypeptide(L)'
;MKKISAFQSVCVCAILFVLISPLPSTVNAQEDPVFVLEGMGSEMILGQRAKADWGHFWSGPAVSAINFGYLAENGYQNFASDHNGSGSIEASDLEPLSDRLGWEYMNTVPEEGTTDPELLRGVARYVNENYPEEFELKVFENEFREEYRQIIGEPLPEKVFDVPVRVFTDPEFESYEGELRSGEMVWIGVPQGDTSLNHYLAGRSLDTRETLEGNFPVDFGDPRERSFQPGMGQIIETVMSEDGNLEYGDQLRPVDIMISLSPLERQAEGEASDGPDLVCSFDCEKKTEEVCQEYETEEPECEEVCTGWDGDYCYEYETVCEEGDRVCVESETVELLECSARVKNVGEEESGTTGGRLEIGDKQNHFITTQLAPGEEQFSGKALLGLDKFDPEDLTCQVDIDDNVEETNEQNNQSTAAE
;
A
#
# COMPACT_ATOMS: atom_id res chain seq x y z
N MET A 1 12.96 -38.23 84.55
CA MET A 1 13.92 -37.61 83.61
C MET A 1 13.30 -37.58 82.23
N LYS A 2 13.45 -36.44 81.54
CA LYS A 2 12.93 -36.12 80.19
C LYS A 2 13.25 -37.20 79.15
N LYS A 3 12.32 -37.46 78.22
CA LYS A 3 12.49 -37.23 76.79
C LYS A 3 11.13 -37.15 76.10
N ILE A 4 11.00 -36.09 75.29
CA ILE A 4 9.83 -35.65 74.54
C ILE A 4 9.91 -36.30 73.15
N SER A 5 8.83 -36.88 72.66
CA SER A 5 8.63 -37.17 71.23
C SER A 5 7.53 -36.25 70.70
N ALA A 6 7.91 -35.38 69.77
CA ALA A 6 7.01 -34.51 69.04
C ALA A 6 6.35 -35.30 67.89
N PHE A 7 5.02 -35.25 67.80
CA PHE A 7 4.25 -35.63 66.62
C PHE A 7 3.81 -34.34 65.95
N GLN A 8 4.37 -34.04 64.76
CA GLN A 8 3.92 -32.95 63.91
C GLN A 8 2.69 -33.40 63.13
N SER A 9 1.57 -32.70 63.35
CA SER A 9 0.38 -32.77 62.51
C SER A 9 0.46 -31.63 61.50
N VAL A 10 0.62 -31.96 60.22
CA VAL A 10 0.64 -30.99 59.12
C VAL A 10 -0.80 -30.80 58.62
N CYS A 11 -1.34 -29.59 58.79
CA CYS A 11 -2.56 -29.13 58.15
C CYS A 11 -2.24 -28.75 56.70
N VAL A 12 -2.90 -29.41 55.74
CA VAL A 12 -2.88 -29.02 54.32
C VAL A 12 -4.06 -28.09 54.07
N CYS A 13 -3.80 -26.79 53.92
CA CYS A 13 -4.75 -25.84 53.36
C CYS A 13 -4.63 -25.90 51.84
N ALA A 14 -5.67 -26.39 51.17
CA ALA A 14 -5.81 -26.27 49.72
C ALA A 14 -6.19 -24.81 49.39
N ILE A 15 -5.26 -24.09 48.75
CA ILE A 15 -5.51 -22.76 48.17
C ILE A 15 -5.90 -23.00 46.71
N LEU A 16 -7.17 -22.74 46.39
CA LEU A 16 -7.67 -22.62 45.02
C LEU A 16 -7.08 -21.35 44.41
N PHE A 17 -6.10 -21.49 43.51
CA PHE A 17 -5.70 -20.40 42.60
C PHE A 17 -6.66 -20.42 41.41
N VAL A 18 -7.59 -19.46 41.37
CA VAL A 18 -8.33 -19.13 40.14
C VAL A 18 -7.37 -18.30 39.29
N LEU A 19 -6.82 -18.91 38.24
CA LEU A 19 -6.07 -18.22 37.20
C LEU A 19 -7.08 -17.43 36.37
N ILE A 20 -7.14 -16.13 36.62
CA ILE A 20 -7.79 -15.17 35.72
C ILE A 20 -6.76 -14.87 34.66
N SER A 21 -6.86 -15.53 33.51
CA SER A 21 -6.08 -15.16 32.33
C SER A 21 -6.54 -13.77 31.87
N PRO A 22 -5.63 -12.80 31.67
CA PRO A 22 -6.01 -11.56 31.00
C PRO A 22 -6.49 -11.90 29.59
N LEU A 23 -7.70 -11.44 29.25
CA LEU A 23 -8.18 -11.45 27.87
C LEU A 23 -7.18 -10.63 27.03
N PRO A 24 -6.68 -11.16 25.90
CA PRO A 24 -5.90 -10.36 24.97
C PRO A 24 -6.81 -9.24 24.47
N SER A 25 -6.42 -8.00 24.75
CA SER A 25 -6.99 -6.85 24.08
C SER A 25 -6.60 -6.96 22.61
N THR A 26 -7.60 -7.15 21.73
CA THR A 26 -7.46 -6.93 20.29
C THR A 26 -7.15 -5.45 20.09
N VAL A 27 -5.87 -5.11 20.14
CA VAL A 27 -5.36 -3.86 19.61
C VAL A 27 -5.34 -4.10 18.11
N ASN A 28 -6.32 -3.55 17.38
CA ASN A 28 -6.14 -3.31 15.95
C ASN A 28 -4.79 -2.58 15.85
N ALA A 29 -3.80 -3.22 15.21
CA ALA A 29 -2.59 -2.52 14.84
C ALA A 29 -3.02 -1.48 13.81
N GLN A 30 -3.38 -0.29 14.29
CA GLN A 30 -3.62 0.85 13.45
C GLN A 30 -2.27 1.18 12.81
N GLU A 31 -2.16 0.94 11.51
CA GLU A 31 -0.97 1.33 10.74
C GLU A 31 -0.63 2.79 11.04
N ASP A 32 0.67 3.10 11.10
CA ASP A 32 1.10 4.47 11.35
C ASP A 32 0.50 5.35 10.24
N PRO A 33 -0.32 6.37 10.60
CA PRO A 33 -0.93 7.22 9.60
C PRO A 33 0.11 7.94 8.74
N VAL A 34 1.34 8.10 9.24
CA VAL A 34 2.43 8.74 8.50
C VAL A 34 3.44 7.69 8.05
N PHE A 35 3.80 7.72 6.77
CA PHE A 35 4.89 6.93 6.21
C PHE A 35 5.88 7.83 5.48
N VAL A 36 7.18 7.60 5.69
CA VAL A 36 8.26 8.35 5.06
C VAL A 36 9.39 7.39 4.68
N LEU A 37 9.88 7.50 3.45
CA LEU A 37 11.14 6.87 3.03
C LEU A 37 12.33 7.58 3.70
N GLU A 38 12.63 7.16 4.93
CA GLU A 38 13.74 7.67 5.73
C GLU A 38 15.07 7.42 5.00
N GLY A 39 15.68 8.49 4.47
CA GLY A 39 16.92 8.42 3.68
C GLY A 39 16.84 9.17 2.36
N MET A 40 15.63 9.35 1.81
CA MET A 40 15.40 10.25 0.66
C MET A 40 15.34 11.71 1.15
N GLY A 41 16.48 12.21 1.62
CA GLY A 41 16.65 13.55 2.17
C GLY A 41 16.89 14.62 1.10
N SER A 42 16.85 15.89 1.50
CA SER A 42 17.06 17.03 0.59
C SER A 42 18.42 17.02 -0.11
N GLU A 43 19.44 16.42 0.49
CA GLU A 43 20.79 16.33 -0.10
C GLU A 43 20.86 15.32 -1.26
N MET A 44 19.90 14.39 -1.36
CA MET A 44 19.80 13.41 -2.45
C MET A 44 19.00 13.96 -3.65
N ILE A 45 18.16 14.98 -3.46
CA ILE A 45 17.28 15.45 -4.54
C ILE A 45 18.09 16.21 -5.59
N LEU A 46 18.37 15.54 -6.70
CA LEU A 46 19.09 16.09 -7.85
C LEU A 46 18.22 17.06 -8.64
N GLY A 47 18.78 18.24 -8.94
CA GLY A 47 18.13 19.23 -9.80
C GLY A 47 18.22 18.88 -11.28
N GLN A 48 17.11 19.01 -12.01
CA GLN A 48 17.05 18.77 -13.47
C GLN A 48 17.86 19.78 -14.30
N ARG A 49 18.47 20.79 -13.67
CA ARG A 49 19.39 21.75 -14.31
C ARG A 49 20.78 21.71 -13.70
N ALA A 50 21.15 20.62 -13.02
CA ALA A 50 22.51 20.43 -12.48
C ALA A 50 23.56 20.56 -13.58
N LYS A 51 23.26 20.06 -14.79
CA LYS A 51 24.06 20.33 -15.98
C LYS A 51 23.36 21.30 -16.93
N ALA A 52 24.15 22.18 -17.54
CA ALA A 52 23.65 23.25 -18.40
C ALA A 52 22.95 22.75 -19.67
N ASP A 53 23.28 21.55 -20.12
CA ASP A 53 22.75 20.90 -21.33
C ASP A 53 21.50 20.04 -21.08
N TRP A 54 21.07 19.85 -19.84
CA TRP A 54 19.84 19.09 -19.51
C TRP A 54 18.53 19.86 -19.74
N GLY A 55 18.58 21.19 -19.78
CA GLY A 55 17.42 22.01 -20.13
C GLY A 55 16.38 22.11 -19.01
N HIS A 56 15.09 22.01 -19.33
CA HIS A 56 13.97 22.17 -18.37
C HIS A 56 13.11 20.92 -18.25
N PHE A 57 13.40 19.90 -19.04
CA PHE A 57 12.56 18.72 -19.22
C PHE A 57 13.30 17.43 -18.83
N TRP A 58 14.31 17.54 -17.96
CA TRP A 58 15.16 16.43 -17.52
C TRP A 58 14.66 15.74 -16.23
N SER A 59 13.37 15.82 -15.96
CA SER A 59 12.79 15.27 -14.72
C SER A 59 12.85 13.75 -14.67
N GLY A 60 12.58 13.04 -15.78
CA GLY A 60 12.59 11.57 -15.84
C GLY A 60 13.93 10.95 -15.41
N PRO A 61 15.07 11.35 -16.02
CA PRO A 61 16.37 10.84 -15.61
C PRO A 61 16.81 11.32 -14.22
N ALA A 62 16.42 12.52 -13.79
CA ALA A 62 16.75 13.03 -12.46
C ALA A 62 16.02 12.23 -11.36
N VAL A 63 14.72 12.03 -11.50
CA VAL A 63 13.89 11.23 -10.58
C VAL A 63 14.35 9.78 -10.54
N SER A 64 14.66 9.20 -11.70
CA SER A 64 15.20 7.84 -11.75
C SER A 64 16.51 7.71 -10.99
N ALA A 65 17.43 8.68 -11.12
CA ALA A 65 18.66 8.70 -10.35
C ALA A 65 18.40 8.85 -8.84
N ILE A 66 17.42 9.68 -8.43
CA ILE A 66 17.02 9.82 -7.02
C ILE A 66 16.53 8.47 -6.45
N ASN A 67 15.61 7.81 -7.12
CA ASN A 67 15.07 6.52 -6.69
C ASN A 67 16.16 5.43 -6.62
N PHE A 68 17.03 5.36 -7.63
CA PHE A 68 18.18 4.45 -7.62
C PHE A 68 19.22 4.79 -6.55
N GLY A 69 19.40 6.06 -6.23
CA GLY A 69 20.23 6.52 -5.11
C GLY A 69 19.71 6.04 -3.77
N TYR A 70 18.39 6.15 -3.56
CA TYR A 70 17.74 5.64 -2.36
C TYR A 70 17.90 4.12 -2.24
N LEU A 71 17.65 3.37 -3.32
CA LEU A 71 17.85 1.92 -3.32
C LEU A 71 19.31 1.53 -3.06
N ALA A 72 20.29 2.30 -3.55
CA ALA A 72 21.70 2.05 -3.30
C ALA A 72 22.08 2.18 -1.81
N GLU A 73 21.50 3.14 -1.10
CA GLU A 73 21.62 3.29 0.36
C GLU A 73 20.88 2.18 1.12
N ASN A 74 19.87 1.56 0.51
CA ASN A 74 18.98 0.58 1.13
C ASN A 74 19.16 -0.85 0.58
N GLY A 75 20.41 -1.24 0.37
CA GLY A 75 20.78 -2.64 0.09
C GLY A 75 21.07 -2.97 -1.38
N TYR A 76 20.71 -2.10 -2.32
CA TYR A 76 20.94 -2.30 -3.74
C TYR A 76 22.09 -1.45 -4.29
N GLN A 77 23.27 -1.60 -3.68
CA GLN A 77 24.49 -0.80 -3.92
C GLN A 77 24.97 -0.66 -5.39
N ASN A 78 24.66 -1.60 -6.29
CA ASN A 78 25.02 -1.47 -7.71
C ASN A 78 24.25 -0.36 -8.46
N PHE A 79 23.13 0.14 -7.92
CA PHE A 79 22.32 1.15 -8.60
C PHE A 79 22.98 2.54 -8.66
N ALA A 80 23.73 2.93 -7.64
CA ALA A 80 24.45 4.20 -7.59
C ALA A 80 25.73 4.03 -6.77
N SER A 81 26.76 4.83 -7.07
CA SER A 81 28.06 4.76 -6.37
C SER A 81 28.38 6.10 -5.73
N ASP A 82 28.89 6.07 -4.51
CA ASP A 82 29.48 7.24 -3.83
C ASP A 82 30.80 7.58 -4.53
N HIS A 83 30.75 8.55 -5.46
CA HIS A 83 31.88 8.95 -6.28
C HIS A 83 32.79 9.92 -5.54
N ASN A 84 32.25 10.69 -4.60
CA ASN A 84 32.99 11.69 -3.85
C ASN A 84 33.58 11.17 -2.52
N GLY A 85 33.18 9.98 -2.07
CA GLY A 85 33.63 9.32 -0.86
C GLY A 85 33.09 9.95 0.43
N SER A 86 31.93 10.58 0.36
CA SER A 86 31.27 11.24 1.51
C SER A 86 30.73 10.24 2.53
N GLY A 87 30.51 8.98 2.12
CA GLY A 87 29.89 7.93 2.90
C GLY A 87 28.37 7.86 2.75
N SER A 88 27.78 8.64 1.85
CA SER A 88 26.36 8.59 1.47
C SER A 88 26.15 9.02 0.02
N ILE A 89 25.09 8.55 -0.63
CA ILE A 89 24.69 9.01 -1.96
C ILE A 89 24.02 10.39 -1.87
N GLU A 90 24.66 11.40 -2.44
CA GLU A 90 24.13 12.77 -2.54
C GLU A 90 23.84 13.14 -4.01
N ALA A 91 23.19 14.28 -4.24
CA ALA A 91 22.87 14.77 -5.59
C ALA A 91 24.09 14.82 -6.52
N SER A 92 25.28 15.14 -5.98
CA SER A 92 26.52 15.18 -6.77
C SER A 92 26.98 13.79 -7.27
N ASP A 93 26.64 12.72 -6.55
CA ASP A 93 26.91 11.33 -6.94
C ASP A 93 25.88 10.83 -7.95
N LEU A 94 24.67 11.40 -7.92
CA LEU A 94 23.58 11.10 -8.84
C LEU A 94 23.67 11.82 -10.18
N GLU A 95 24.39 12.94 -10.26
CA GLU A 95 24.53 13.71 -11.51
C GLU A 95 25.06 12.84 -12.69
N PRO A 96 26.16 12.08 -12.55
CA PRO A 96 26.66 11.21 -13.63
C PRO A 96 25.68 10.09 -13.99
N LEU A 97 24.95 9.56 -13.01
CA LEU A 97 23.94 8.54 -13.23
C LEU A 97 22.77 9.10 -14.04
N SER A 98 22.24 10.26 -13.65
CA SER A 98 21.16 10.94 -14.36
C SER A 98 21.54 11.29 -15.80
N ASP A 99 22.78 11.75 -16.02
CA ASP A 99 23.31 12.01 -17.37
C ASP A 99 23.27 10.75 -18.23
N ARG A 100 23.77 9.64 -17.68
CA ARG A 100 23.78 8.35 -18.36
C ARG A 100 22.37 7.84 -18.66
N LEU A 101 21.46 7.90 -17.68
CA LEU A 101 20.07 7.48 -17.85
C LEU A 101 19.39 8.24 -18.98
N GLY A 102 19.51 9.58 -18.99
CA GLY A 102 18.87 10.40 -20.02
C GLY A 102 19.39 10.12 -21.43
N TRP A 103 20.72 10.04 -21.60
CA TRP A 103 21.33 9.87 -22.93
C TRP A 103 21.35 8.43 -23.45
N GLU A 104 21.59 7.44 -22.58
CA GLU A 104 21.84 6.05 -23.01
C GLU A 104 20.64 5.12 -22.85
N TYR A 105 19.69 5.46 -21.96
CA TYR A 105 18.59 4.57 -21.55
C TYR A 105 17.21 5.10 -21.93
N MET A 106 16.96 6.39 -21.71
CA MET A 106 15.62 7.00 -21.79
C MET A 106 15.42 7.91 -23.01
N ASN A 107 16.41 7.99 -23.92
CA ASN A 107 16.37 8.83 -25.12
C ASN A 107 15.86 10.27 -24.86
N THR A 108 16.23 10.85 -23.71
CA THR A 108 15.67 12.12 -23.25
C THR A 108 16.18 13.26 -24.11
N VAL A 109 15.26 14.13 -24.53
CA VAL A 109 15.57 15.33 -25.31
C VAL A 109 15.48 16.55 -24.38
N PRO A 110 16.56 17.34 -24.17
CA PRO A 110 16.56 18.44 -23.20
C PRO A 110 15.43 19.46 -23.32
N GLU A 111 14.94 19.69 -24.55
CA GLU A 111 13.88 20.64 -24.87
C GLU A 111 12.47 20.04 -24.92
N GLU A 112 12.35 18.71 -24.95
CA GLU A 112 11.06 18.03 -25.05
C GLU A 112 10.82 17.25 -23.76
N GLY A 113 11.73 16.35 -23.40
CA GLY A 113 11.73 15.59 -22.16
C GLY A 113 11.88 14.11 -22.40
N THR A 114 11.32 13.32 -21.49
CA THR A 114 11.22 11.86 -21.59
C THR A 114 9.75 11.51 -21.72
N THR A 115 9.40 10.64 -22.65
CA THR A 115 8.03 10.07 -22.74
C THR A 115 7.88 8.92 -21.76
N ASP A 116 6.66 8.61 -21.33
CA ASP A 116 6.41 7.54 -20.37
C ASP A 116 6.93 6.16 -20.86
N PRO A 117 6.77 5.78 -22.14
CA PRO A 117 7.34 4.53 -22.66
C PRO A 117 8.87 4.50 -22.66
N GLU A 118 9.54 5.63 -22.90
CA GLU A 118 11.00 5.70 -22.87
C GLU A 118 11.53 5.72 -21.43
N LEU A 119 10.80 6.32 -20.49
CA LEU A 119 11.08 6.21 -19.05
C LEU A 119 11.02 4.75 -18.62
N LEU A 120 9.90 4.05 -18.89
CA LEU A 120 9.72 2.63 -18.55
C LEU A 120 10.84 1.77 -19.12
N ARG A 121 11.14 1.93 -20.42
CA ARG A 121 12.21 1.18 -21.10
C ARG A 121 13.57 1.45 -20.48
N GLY A 122 13.86 2.71 -20.15
CA GLY A 122 15.12 3.11 -19.55
C GLY A 122 15.32 2.54 -18.15
N VAL A 123 14.29 2.64 -17.30
CA VAL A 123 14.26 2.03 -15.96
C VAL A 123 14.44 0.52 -16.05
N ALA A 124 13.61 -0.16 -16.85
CA ALA A 124 13.66 -1.62 -17.02
C ALA A 124 15.04 -2.11 -17.46
N ARG A 125 15.65 -1.43 -18.45
CA ARG A 125 16.98 -1.77 -18.93
C ARG A 125 18.04 -1.56 -17.84
N TYR A 126 17.99 -0.45 -17.12
CA TYR A 126 18.96 -0.16 -16.07
C TYR A 126 18.84 -1.14 -14.90
N VAL A 127 17.61 -1.51 -14.53
CA VAL A 127 17.31 -2.53 -13.52
C VAL A 127 17.88 -3.88 -13.92
N ASN A 128 17.56 -4.38 -15.12
CA ASN A 128 18.05 -5.69 -15.57
C ASN A 128 19.59 -5.76 -15.66
N GLU A 129 20.26 -4.65 -16.02
CA GLU A 129 21.72 -4.62 -16.08
C GLU A 129 22.40 -4.69 -14.68
N ASN A 130 21.72 -4.24 -13.62
CA ASN A 130 22.29 -4.17 -12.27
C ASN A 130 21.79 -5.29 -11.33
N TYR A 131 20.53 -5.69 -11.48
CA TYR A 131 19.82 -6.69 -10.68
C TYR A 131 18.83 -7.47 -11.56
N PRO A 132 19.33 -8.36 -12.45
CA PRO A 132 18.46 -9.18 -13.29
C PRO A 132 17.57 -10.08 -12.42
N GLU A 133 16.30 -10.22 -12.80
CA GLU A 133 15.33 -11.11 -12.15
C GLU A 133 15.03 -10.78 -10.67
N GLU A 134 15.38 -9.58 -10.18
CA GLU A 134 15.09 -9.18 -8.79
C GLU A 134 13.93 -8.20 -8.66
N PHE A 135 13.40 -7.66 -9.75
CA PHE A 135 12.38 -6.61 -9.72
C PHE A 135 11.32 -6.80 -10.80
N GLU A 136 10.12 -6.25 -10.54
CA GLU A 136 9.08 -5.98 -11.53
C GLU A 136 8.73 -4.49 -11.58
N LEU A 137 8.11 -4.08 -12.69
CA LEU A 137 7.59 -2.73 -12.88
C LEU A 137 6.07 -2.78 -12.97
N LYS A 138 5.40 -1.95 -12.17
CA LYS A 138 3.96 -1.74 -12.26
C LYS A 138 3.70 -0.36 -12.85
N VAL A 139 2.80 -0.27 -13.81
CA VAL A 139 2.40 0.97 -14.47
C VAL A 139 0.92 1.20 -14.22
N PHE A 140 0.57 2.34 -13.65
CA PHE A 140 -0.79 2.74 -13.34
C PHE A 140 -1.18 3.84 -14.30
N GLU A 141 -1.83 3.43 -15.39
CA GLU A 141 -2.41 4.29 -16.43
C GLU A 141 -3.16 3.39 -17.42
N ASN A 142 -4.46 3.66 -17.58
CA ASN A 142 -5.35 2.87 -18.43
C ASN A 142 -4.92 2.85 -19.91
N GLU A 143 -4.40 3.98 -20.42
CA GLU A 143 -4.10 4.19 -21.83
C GLU A 143 -2.66 3.82 -22.21
N PHE A 144 -1.80 3.49 -21.23
CA PHE A 144 -0.36 3.29 -21.43
C PHE A 144 -0.02 2.24 -22.50
N ARG A 145 -0.79 1.15 -22.59
CA ARG A 145 -0.55 0.10 -23.60
C ARG A 145 -0.68 0.62 -25.03
N GLU A 146 -1.59 1.55 -25.25
CA GLU A 146 -1.79 2.19 -26.55
C GLU A 146 -0.74 3.29 -26.77
N GLU A 147 -0.44 4.10 -25.75
CA GLU A 147 0.62 5.10 -25.80
C GLU A 147 1.99 4.46 -26.13
N TYR A 148 2.36 3.40 -25.42
CA TYR A 148 3.56 2.59 -25.68
C TYR A 148 3.62 2.14 -27.14
N ARG A 149 2.51 1.65 -27.70
CA ARG A 149 2.45 1.22 -29.10
C ARG A 149 2.67 2.38 -30.07
N GLN A 150 2.11 3.55 -29.78
CA GLN A 150 2.22 4.73 -30.64
C GLN A 150 3.63 5.30 -30.66
N ILE A 151 4.30 5.33 -29.51
CA ILE A 151 5.63 5.91 -29.35
C ILE A 151 6.71 4.92 -29.79
N ILE A 152 6.67 3.68 -29.29
CA ILE A 152 7.69 2.67 -29.56
C ILE A 152 7.47 1.98 -30.92
N GLY A 153 6.22 1.90 -31.39
CA GLY A 153 5.87 1.23 -32.64
C GLY A 153 5.63 -0.28 -32.52
N GLU A 154 5.62 -0.82 -31.29
CA GLU A 154 5.37 -2.24 -30.99
C GLU A 154 4.45 -2.37 -29.76
N PRO A 155 3.64 -3.46 -29.64
CA PRO A 155 2.82 -3.66 -28.45
C PRO A 155 3.69 -3.86 -27.20
N LEU A 156 3.24 -3.36 -26.05
CA LEU A 156 3.90 -3.59 -24.76
C LEU A 156 4.02 -5.11 -24.47
N PRO A 157 5.24 -5.67 -24.40
CA PRO A 157 5.44 -7.07 -24.01
C PRO A 157 5.19 -7.28 -22.51
N GLU A 158 5.00 -8.53 -22.10
CA GLU A 158 4.91 -8.91 -20.67
C GLU A 158 6.22 -8.67 -19.91
N LYS A 159 7.34 -8.64 -20.62
CA LYS A 159 8.67 -8.29 -20.10
C LYS A 159 9.36 -7.27 -20.97
N VAL A 160 9.85 -6.20 -20.38
CA VAL A 160 10.65 -5.16 -21.05
C VAL A 160 12.09 -5.33 -20.58
N PHE A 161 13.01 -5.69 -21.49
CA PHE A 161 14.39 -6.05 -21.13
C PHE A 161 14.48 -7.10 -20.01
N ASP A 162 13.69 -8.16 -20.11
CA ASP A 162 13.58 -9.27 -19.12
C ASP A 162 12.99 -8.89 -17.74
N VAL A 163 12.65 -7.63 -17.51
CA VAL A 163 11.90 -7.16 -16.32
C VAL A 163 10.40 -7.34 -16.55
N PRO A 164 9.66 -8.06 -15.69
CA PRO A 164 8.20 -8.16 -15.77
C PRO A 164 7.53 -6.79 -15.69
N VAL A 165 6.48 -6.58 -16.50
CA VAL A 165 5.70 -5.35 -16.51
C VAL A 165 4.21 -5.66 -16.37
N ARG A 166 3.58 -5.06 -15.36
CA ARG A 166 2.13 -5.09 -15.14
C ARG A 166 1.54 -3.71 -15.36
N VAL A 167 0.33 -3.67 -15.93
CA VAL A 167 -0.39 -2.41 -16.17
C VAL A 167 -1.72 -2.47 -15.43
N PHE A 168 -1.97 -1.46 -14.62
CA PHE A 168 -3.13 -1.26 -13.77
C PHE A 168 -3.94 -0.05 -14.25
N THR A 169 -5.04 0.23 -13.55
CA THR A 169 -5.86 1.42 -13.77
C THR A 169 -5.12 2.69 -13.40
N ASP A 170 -5.74 3.84 -13.70
CA ASP A 170 -5.21 5.16 -13.34
C ASP A 170 -4.92 5.23 -11.82
N PRO A 171 -3.87 5.97 -11.41
CA PRO A 171 -3.41 5.95 -10.04
C PRO A 171 -4.37 6.71 -9.11
N GLU A 172 -4.75 6.04 -8.02
CA GLU A 172 -5.51 6.61 -6.90
C GLU A 172 -4.60 6.76 -5.67
N PHE A 173 -5.06 7.46 -4.62
CA PHE A 173 -4.28 7.60 -3.38
C PHE A 173 -3.97 6.24 -2.76
N GLU A 174 -4.92 5.30 -2.76
CA GLU A 174 -4.73 3.94 -2.25
C GLU A 174 -3.61 3.20 -3.00
N SER A 175 -3.53 3.37 -4.32
CA SER A 175 -2.44 2.80 -5.11
C SER A 175 -1.09 3.42 -4.70
N TYR A 176 -1.02 4.74 -4.58
CA TYR A 176 0.20 5.40 -4.11
C TYR A 176 0.62 4.94 -2.70
N GLU A 177 -0.35 4.79 -1.80
CA GLU A 177 -0.13 4.32 -0.44
C GLU A 177 0.42 2.89 -0.40
N GLY A 178 -0.24 1.96 -1.09
CA GLY A 178 0.15 0.55 -1.10
C GLY A 178 1.57 0.34 -1.63
N GLU A 179 1.91 1.01 -2.74
CA GLU A 179 3.24 0.90 -3.35
C GLU A 179 4.31 1.54 -2.44
N LEU A 180 4.05 2.72 -1.87
CA LEU A 180 5.04 3.40 -1.04
C LEU A 180 5.29 2.68 0.30
N ARG A 181 4.24 2.18 0.97
CA ARG A 181 4.36 1.40 2.22
C ARG A 181 5.10 0.08 2.04
N SER A 182 4.98 -0.52 0.86
CA SER A 182 5.73 -1.72 0.46
C SER A 182 7.23 -1.43 0.22
N GLY A 183 7.66 -0.17 0.42
CA GLY A 183 9.05 0.25 0.23
C GLY A 183 9.45 0.40 -1.23
N GLU A 184 8.47 0.46 -2.13
CA GLU A 184 8.71 0.53 -3.56
C GLU A 184 9.09 1.93 -4.00
N MET A 185 9.87 2.02 -5.07
CA MET A 185 10.23 3.30 -5.66
C MET A 185 9.15 3.75 -6.61
N VAL A 186 8.64 4.96 -6.42
CA VAL A 186 7.52 5.51 -7.18
C VAL A 186 7.97 6.69 -8.04
N TRP A 187 7.57 6.70 -9.31
CA TRP A 187 7.64 7.81 -10.25
C TRP A 187 6.21 8.31 -10.50
N ILE A 188 5.93 9.57 -10.18
CA ILE A 188 4.64 10.22 -10.45
C ILE A 188 4.79 11.18 -11.63
N GLY A 189 4.07 10.94 -12.72
CA GLY A 189 4.02 11.83 -13.88
C GLY A 189 2.89 12.85 -13.73
N VAL A 190 3.25 14.14 -13.70
CA VAL A 190 2.28 15.25 -13.67
C VAL A 190 2.28 15.98 -15.01
N PRO A 191 1.12 16.16 -15.67
CA PRO A 191 1.05 16.81 -16.97
C PRO A 191 1.65 18.22 -16.98
N GLN A 192 2.57 18.47 -17.90
CA GLN A 192 3.15 19.80 -18.10
C GLN A 192 2.32 20.62 -19.10
N GLY A 193 1.28 21.30 -18.61
CA GLY A 193 0.60 22.39 -19.34
C GLY A 193 0.30 22.09 -20.81
N ASP A 194 0.75 22.96 -21.73
CA ASP A 194 0.51 22.84 -23.18
C ASP A 194 1.34 21.73 -23.88
N THR A 195 1.85 20.74 -23.15
CA THR A 195 2.64 19.62 -23.69
C THR A 195 1.99 18.29 -23.35
N SER A 196 2.26 17.26 -24.16
CA SER A 196 1.86 15.88 -23.90
C SER A 196 2.88 15.13 -23.05
N LEU A 197 3.67 15.85 -22.23
CA LEU A 197 4.80 15.29 -21.51
C LEU A 197 4.66 15.55 -20.03
N ASN A 198 5.20 14.61 -19.26
CA ASN A 198 5.10 14.62 -17.82
C ASN A 198 6.30 15.29 -17.15
N HIS A 199 6.01 15.97 -16.05
CA HIS A 199 7.02 16.30 -15.05
C HIS A 199 7.02 15.18 -14.03
N TYR A 200 8.10 14.41 -13.96
CA TYR A 200 8.18 13.34 -12.98
C TYR A 200 8.58 13.84 -11.59
N LEU A 201 8.05 13.17 -10.58
CA LEU A 201 8.34 13.36 -9.16
C LEU A 201 8.72 12.00 -8.55
N ALA A 202 9.64 11.99 -7.57
CA ALA A 202 9.95 10.81 -6.77
C ALA A 202 9.00 10.72 -5.57
N GLY A 203 8.26 9.61 -5.43
CA GLY A 203 7.44 9.35 -4.24
C GLY A 203 8.31 9.27 -2.98
N ARG A 204 7.85 9.86 -1.87
CA ARG A 204 8.65 9.95 -0.64
C ARG A 204 7.87 9.73 0.64
N SER A 205 6.71 10.35 0.79
CA SER A 205 5.91 10.20 2.00
C SER A 205 4.43 10.43 1.77
N LEU A 206 3.64 10.00 2.76
CA LEU A 206 2.20 10.17 2.85
C LEU A 206 1.74 10.31 4.30
N ASP A 207 0.55 10.88 4.46
CA ASP A 207 -0.24 10.91 5.68
C ASP A 207 -1.68 10.52 5.36
N THR A 208 -2.17 9.41 5.92
CA THR A 208 -3.54 8.89 5.70
C THR A 208 -4.60 9.69 6.46
N ARG A 209 -4.21 10.67 7.27
CA ARG A 209 -5.15 11.59 7.89
C ARG A 209 -5.54 12.67 6.90
N GLU A 210 -6.82 12.67 6.55
CA GLU A 210 -7.40 13.72 5.71
C GLU A 210 -7.22 15.12 6.31
N THR A 211 -6.91 16.06 5.43
CA THR A 211 -7.01 17.49 5.71
C THR A 211 -8.48 17.92 5.84
N LEU A 212 -8.72 19.16 6.29
CA LEU A 212 -10.08 19.74 6.34
C LEU A 212 -10.79 19.76 4.98
N GLU A 213 -10.04 19.65 3.88
CA GLU A 213 -10.55 19.66 2.51
C GLU A 213 -10.76 18.24 1.96
N GLY A 214 -10.53 17.19 2.75
CA GLY A 214 -10.68 15.78 2.34
C GLY A 214 -9.52 15.25 1.49
N ASN A 215 -8.39 15.95 1.44
CA ASN A 215 -7.19 15.51 0.73
C ASN A 215 -6.13 14.96 1.71
N PHE A 216 -5.24 14.12 1.22
CA PHE A 216 -4.17 13.47 1.97
C PHE A 216 -2.83 14.20 1.80
N PRO A 217 -2.14 14.59 2.88
CA PRO A 217 -0.79 15.15 2.78
C PRO A 217 0.21 14.14 2.20
N VAL A 218 1.05 14.60 1.28
CA VAL A 218 2.08 13.81 0.60
C VAL A 218 3.31 14.66 0.32
N ASP A 219 4.51 14.05 0.32
CA ASP A 219 5.72 14.74 -0.14
C ASP A 219 6.38 14.00 -1.30
N PHE A 220 7.05 14.78 -2.15
CA PHE A 220 7.80 14.27 -3.28
C PHE A 220 9.20 14.88 -3.39
N GLY A 221 10.14 14.09 -3.90
CA GLY A 221 11.38 14.60 -4.47
C GLY A 221 11.10 15.23 -5.83
N ASP A 222 11.12 16.56 -5.91
CA ASP A 222 10.91 17.33 -7.12
C ASP A 222 12.26 17.79 -7.70
N PRO A 223 12.61 17.40 -8.93
CA PRO A 223 13.87 17.79 -9.53
C PRO A 223 13.89 19.25 -9.99
N ARG A 224 12.81 20.03 -9.84
CA ARG A 224 12.88 21.48 -10.05
C ARG A 224 13.86 22.11 -9.07
N GLU A 225 14.70 22.98 -9.62
CA GLU A 225 15.76 23.66 -8.89
C GLU A 225 15.24 24.39 -7.65
N ARG A 226 15.85 24.10 -6.51
CA ARG A 226 15.66 24.86 -5.29
C ARG A 226 16.16 26.28 -5.49
N SER A 227 15.37 27.23 -4.99
CA SER A 227 15.71 28.65 -5.11
C SER A 227 17.12 28.94 -4.61
N PHE A 228 17.95 29.54 -5.47
CA PHE A 228 19.35 29.92 -5.20
C PHE A 228 20.33 28.75 -4.97
N GLN A 229 19.97 27.51 -5.29
CA GLN A 229 20.86 26.34 -5.20
C GLN A 229 20.88 25.55 -6.53
N PRO A 230 21.63 26.03 -7.54
CA PRO A 230 21.74 25.33 -8.81
C PRO A 230 22.27 23.90 -8.64
N GLY A 231 21.62 22.95 -9.31
CA GLY A 231 21.89 21.52 -9.26
C GLY A 231 21.23 20.76 -8.13
N MET A 232 20.53 21.45 -7.23
CA MET A 232 19.77 20.82 -6.15
C MET A 232 18.29 20.95 -6.45
N GLY A 233 17.58 19.82 -6.45
CA GLY A 233 16.12 19.81 -6.45
C GLY A 233 15.58 20.15 -5.07
N GLN A 234 14.30 19.87 -4.85
CA GLN A 234 13.60 20.20 -3.62
C GLN A 234 12.65 19.09 -3.18
N ILE A 235 12.38 19.02 -1.89
CA ILE A 235 11.22 18.27 -1.41
C ILE A 235 10.05 19.24 -1.47
N ILE A 236 8.96 18.82 -2.12
CA ILE A 236 7.69 19.54 -2.10
C ILE A 236 6.74 18.82 -1.15
N GLU A 237 6.14 19.57 -0.24
CA GLU A 237 5.05 19.13 0.63
C GLU A 237 3.75 19.60 -0.02
N THR A 238 2.80 18.70 -0.24
CA THR A 238 1.55 18.99 -0.96
C THR A 238 0.43 18.04 -0.54
N VAL A 239 -0.69 18.03 -1.25
CA VAL A 239 -1.82 17.13 -1.01
C VAL A 239 -2.24 16.37 -2.27
N MET A 240 -2.77 15.16 -2.07
CA MET A 240 -3.38 14.31 -3.09
C MET A 240 -4.83 14.02 -2.70
N SER A 241 -5.76 14.09 -3.64
CA SER A 241 -7.15 13.64 -3.41
C SER A 241 -7.23 12.11 -3.39
N GLU A 242 -8.33 11.57 -2.87
CA GLU A 242 -8.64 10.12 -2.94
C GLU A 242 -8.51 9.57 -4.37
N ASP A 243 -9.10 10.27 -5.35
CA ASP A 243 -9.04 9.92 -6.79
C ASP A 243 -7.67 10.18 -7.46
N GLY A 244 -6.59 10.40 -6.69
CA GLY A 244 -5.23 10.55 -7.23
C GLY A 244 -4.91 11.90 -7.90
N ASN A 245 -5.72 12.95 -7.71
CA ASN A 245 -5.36 14.28 -8.17
C ASN A 245 -4.34 14.93 -7.23
N LEU A 246 -3.24 15.44 -7.76
CA LEU A 246 -2.16 16.06 -7.02
C LEU A 246 -2.24 17.59 -7.08
N GLU A 247 -2.09 18.27 -5.95
CA GLU A 247 -1.89 19.72 -5.94
C GLU A 247 -0.47 20.05 -6.41
N TYR A 248 -0.36 20.63 -7.61
CA TYR A 248 0.92 20.96 -8.22
C TYR A 248 0.87 22.29 -8.97
N GLY A 249 1.65 23.27 -8.50
CA GLY A 249 1.65 24.62 -9.06
C GLY A 249 0.33 25.37 -8.80
N ASP A 250 -0.16 25.31 -7.55
CA ASP A 250 -1.40 25.94 -7.07
C ASP A 250 -2.68 25.44 -7.76
N GLN A 251 -2.64 24.23 -8.34
CA GLN A 251 -3.77 23.61 -9.03
C GLN A 251 -3.79 22.13 -8.72
N LEU A 252 -4.98 21.62 -8.40
CA LEU A 252 -5.23 20.18 -8.36
C LEU A 252 -5.28 19.65 -9.81
N ARG A 253 -4.46 18.66 -10.12
CA ARG A 253 -4.35 18.06 -11.45
C ARG A 253 -4.35 16.53 -11.33
N PRO A 254 -4.98 15.81 -12.27
CA PRO A 254 -4.84 14.36 -12.29
C PRO A 254 -3.38 13.98 -12.49
N VAL A 255 -2.91 12.99 -11.74
CA VAL A 255 -1.68 12.28 -12.08
C VAL A 255 -1.92 11.54 -13.39
N ASP A 256 -1.02 11.69 -14.35
CA ASP A 256 -1.14 11.09 -15.68
C ASP A 256 -0.75 9.62 -15.63
N ILE A 257 0.35 9.33 -14.93
CA ILE A 257 0.91 8.01 -14.77
C ILE A 257 1.58 7.88 -13.40
N MET A 258 1.51 6.69 -12.83
CA MET A 258 2.43 6.25 -11.79
C MET A 258 3.19 5.01 -12.26
N ILE A 259 4.50 4.99 -12.07
CA ILE A 259 5.31 3.78 -12.26
C ILE A 259 5.90 3.42 -10.90
N SER A 260 5.75 2.17 -10.47
CA SER A 260 6.46 1.63 -9.30
C SER A 260 7.47 0.56 -9.70
N LEU A 261 8.56 0.49 -8.93
CA LEU A 261 9.58 -0.54 -9.03
C LEU A 261 9.56 -1.38 -7.74
N SER A 262 9.09 -2.60 -7.88
CA SER A 262 8.85 -3.54 -6.79
C SER A 262 9.91 -4.63 -6.83
N PRO A 263 10.57 -4.98 -5.72
CA PRO A 263 11.31 -6.22 -5.63
C PRO A 263 10.38 -7.39 -6.01
N LEU A 264 10.86 -8.31 -6.83
CA LEU A 264 10.16 -9.57 -7.01
C LEU A 264 10.17 -10.29 -5.67
N GLU A 265 8.99 -10.71 -5.23
CA GLU A 265 8.89 -11.76 -4.23
C GLU A 265 9.77 -12.91 -4.71
N ARG A 266 10.86 -13.17 -3.98
CA ARG A 266 11.58 -14.41 -4.18
C ARG A 266 10.57 -15.47 -3.80
N GLN A 267 10.02 -16.17 -4.80
CA GLN A 267 9.60 -17.54 -4.56
C GLN A 267 10.81 -18.17 -3.89
N ALA A 268 10.72 -18.42 -2.58
CA ALA A 268 11.70 -19.24 -1.93
C ALA A 268 11.75 -20.50 -2.80
N GLU A 269 12.86 -20.71 -3.52
CA GLU A 269 13.16 -22.03 -4.04
C GLU A 269 13.36 -22.88 -2.79
N GLY A 270 12.25 -23.38 -2.26
CA GLY A 270 12.21 -24.15 -1.06
C GLY A 270 13.07 -25.39 -1.28
N GLU A 271 14.25 -25.40 -0.66
CA GLU A 271 14.47 -26.53 0.23
C GLU A 271 13.25 -26.52 1.15
N ALA A 272 12.34 -27.49 0.96
CA ALA A 272 11.15 -27.66 1.78
C ALA A 272 11.54 -27.44 3.25
N SER A 273 11.23 -26.24 3.73
CA SER A 273 11.37 -25.92 5.14
C SER A 273 10.13 -26.55 5.77
N ASP A 274 10.30 -27.24 6.89
CA ASP A 274 9.21 -27.90 7.59
C ASP A 274 8.35 -26.85 8.35
N GLY A 275 7.90 -25.78 7.68
CA GLY A 275 7.18 -24.63 8.26
C GLY A 275 5.65 -24.77 8.27
N PRO A 276 4.92 -23.75 8.75
CA PRO A 276 3.47 -23.65 8.57
C PRO A 276 3.10 -23.44 7.09
N ASP A 277 1.89 -23.82 6.71
CA ASP A 277 1.35 -23.63 5.35
C ASP A 277 -0.15 -23.38 5.48
N LEU A 278 -0.58 -22.15 5.41
CA LEU A 278 -1.94 -21.69 5.58
C LEU A 278 -2.65 -21.66 4.24
N VAL A 279 -3.78 -22.36 4.21
CA VAL A 279 -4.69 -22.34 3.08
C VAL A 279 -5.96 -21.61 3.52
N CYS A 280 -6.31 -20.52 2.84
CA CYS A 280 -7.67 -20.00 2.95
C CYS A 280 -8.61 -20.72 1.98
N SER A 281 -9.80 -21.04 2.47
CA SER A 281 -10.91 -21.59 1.68
C SER A 281 -12.21 -20.90 2.07
N PHE A 282 -13.20 -20.93 1.19
CA PHE A 282 -14.53 -20.39 1.48
C PHE A 282 -15.64 -21.35 1.04
N ASP A 283 -16.77 -21.28 1.74
CA ASP A 283 -18.01 -21.98 1.39
C ASP A 283 -19.16 -20.98 1.32
N CYS A 284 -19.87 -20.93 0.20
CA CYS A 284 -20.92 -19.97 -0.06
C CYS A 284 -22.29 -20.66 -0.11
N GLU A 285 -23.20 -20.20 0.74
CA GLU A 285 -24.57 -20.68 0.80
C GLU A 285 -25.55 -19.55 0.43
N LYS A 286 -26.50 -19.86 -0.45
CA LYS A 286 -27.62 -18.95 -0.73
C LYS A 286 -28.56 -18.92 0.45
N LYS A 287 -28.83 -17.73 0.96
CA LYS A 287 -29.81 -17.46 2.00
C LYS A 287 -30.91 -16.55 1.49
N THR A 288 -32.04 -16.64 2.16
CA THR A 288 -33.17 -15.78 1.90
C THR A 288 -33.48 -15.06 3.19
N GLU A 289 -33.40 -13.74 3.17
CA GLU A 289 -33.67 -12.90 4.33
C GLU A 289 -34.84 -11.98 4.05
N GLU A 290 -35.67 -11.76 5.08
CA GLU A 290 -36.78 -10.81 5.02
C GLU A 290 -36.24 -9.46 5.48
N VAL A 291 -35.86 -8.61 4.53
CA VAL A 291 -35.34 -7.28 4.80
C VAL A 291 -36.51 -6.31 4.87
N CYS A 292 -36.50 -5.51 5.93
CA CYS A 292 -37.50 -4.49 6.12
C CYS A 292 -37.12 -3.20 5.37
N GLN A 293 -38.02 -2.67 4.54
CA GLN A 293 -37.94 -1.29 4.09
C GLN A 293 -38.48 -0.39 5.21
N GLU A 294 -37.54 0.18 5.95
CA GLU A 294 -37.81 1.15 7.00
C GLU A 294 -38.08 2.53 6.39
N TYR A 295 -39.10 3.22 6.91
CA TYR A 295 -39.31 4.64 6.67
C TYR A 295 -39.25 5.36 8.02
N GLU A 296 -38.56 6.50 8.07
CA GLU A 296 -38.62 7.40 9.22
C GLU A 296 -40.05 7.91 9.38
N THR A 297 -40.65 7.62 10.53
CA THR A 297 -42.04 7.98 10.80
C THR A 297 -42.20 9.32 11.52
N GLU A 298 -41.12 9.84 12.08
CA GLU A 298 -41.05 11.14 12.76
C GLU A 298 -39.78 11.88 12.33
N GLU A 299 -39.86 13.21 12.17
CA GLU A 299 -38.66 14.03 11.95
C GLU A 299 -37.75 13.86 13.17
N PRO A 300 -36.44 13.58 12.98
CA PRO A 300 -35.53 13.34 14.09
C PRO A 300 -35.50 14.57 15.02
N GLU A 301 -35.63 14.33 16.33
CA GLU A 301 -35.46 15.39 17.32
C GLU A 301 -33.96 15.72 17.38
N CYS A 302 -33.58 16.84 16.78
CA CYS A 302 -32.22 17.34 16.79
C CYS A 302 -32.03 18.38 17.90
N GLU A 303 -31.00 18.19 18.71
CA GLU A 303 -30.55 19.16 19.70
C GLU A 303 -29.15 19.69 19.40
N GLU A 304 -28.93 20.98 19.64
CA GLU A 304 -27.59 21.58 19.54
C GLU A 304 -26.83 21.30 20.84
N VAL A 305 -25.79 20.46 20.74
CA VAL A 305 -24.91 20.10 21.85
C VAL A 305 -23.67 20.96 21.78
N CYS A 306 -23.30 21.57 22.91
CA CYS A 306 -22.07 22.34 23.01
C CYS A 306 -20.84 21.43 22.95
N THR A 307 -19.99 21.59 21.94
CA THR A 307 -18.74 20.82 21.76
C THR A 307 -17.50 21.63 22.14
N GLY A 308 -17.59 22.97 22.16
CA GLY A 308 -16.48 23.87 22.55
C GLY A 308 -16.88 24.85 23.67
N TRP A 309 -16.27 24.70 24.85
CA TRP A 309 -16.61 25.46 26.06
C TRP A 309 -15.39 26.13 26.71
N ASP A 310 -15.47 27.42 27.03
CA ASP A 310 -14.39 28.18 27.70
C ASP A 310 -14.60 28.38 29.22
N GLY A 311 -15.66 27.80 29.77
CA GLY A 311 -16.04 27.90 31.19
C GLY A 311 -17.15 28.90 31.48
N ASP A 312 -17.31 29.95 30.66
CA ASP A 312 -18.39 30.94 30.80
C ASP A 312 -19.31 30.98 29.56
N TYR A 313 -18.80 30.57 28.39
CA TYR A 313 -19.52 30.59 27.12
C TYR A 313 -19.22 29.37 26.27
N CYS A 314 -20.26 28.84 25.63
CA CYS A 314 -20.12 27.86 24.56
C CYS A 314 -19.94 28.59 23.23
N TYR A 315 -18.88 28.27 22.50
CA TYR A 315 -18.53 28.91 21.23
C TYR A 315 -18.60 27.97 20.02
N GLU A 316 -18.83 26.67 20.26
CA GLU A 316 -18.95 25.65 19.21
C GLU A 316 -20.09 24.69 19.57
N TYR A 317 -20.99 24.47 18.62
CA TYR A 317 -22.15 23.61 18.76
C TYR A 317 -22.17 22.61 17.62
N GLU A 318 -22.57 21.39 17.93
CA GLU A 318 -22.85 20.34 16.96
C GLU A 318 -24.32 19.95 17.08
N THR A 319 -25.00 19.78 15.94
CA THR A 319 -26.37 19.30 15.93
C THR A 319 -26.35 17.78 16.01
N VAL A 320 -26.78 17.25 17.16
CA VAL A 320 -26.95 15.82 17.35
C VAL A 320 -28.43 15.50 17.19
N CYS A 321 -28.74 14.62 16.25
CA CYS A 321 -30.10 14.16 16.01
C CYS A 321 -30.27 12.77 16.63
N GLU A 322 -31.30 12.59 17.48
CA GLU A 322 -31.72 11.25 17.86
C GLU A 322 -32.33 10.57 16.62
N GLU A 323 -31.89 9.35 16.29
CA GLU A 323 -32.50 8.59 15.18
C GLU A 323 -33.99 8.45 15.45
N GLY A 324 -34.83 8.95 14.54
CA GLY A 324 -36.28 8.85 14.66
C GLY A 324 -36.74 7.39 14.67
N ASP A 325 -37.90 7.14 15.28
CA ASP A 325 -38.50 5.81 15.30
C ASP A 325 -38.70 5.30 13.85
N ARG A 326 -37.96 4.23 13.52
CA ARG A 326 -38.08 3.52 12.24
C ARG A 326 -39.15 2.45 12.36
N VAL A 327 -40.16 2.50 11.48
CA VAL A 327 -41.21 1.49 11.42
C VAL A 327 -41.07 0.69 10.14
N CYS A 328 -41.19 -0.62 10.27
CA CYS A 328 -41.22 -1.50 9.11
C CYS A 328 -42.52 -1.33 8.33
N VAL A 329 -42.44 -0.75 7.12
CA VAL A 329 -43.63 -0.46 6.30
C VAL A 329 -43.92 -1.60 5.35
N GLU A 330 -42.87 -2.19 4.77
CA GLU A 330 -42.97 -3.29 3.82
C GLU A 330 -41.76 -4.21 4.01
N SER A 331 -42.00 -5.52 4.08
CA SER A 331 -40.94 -6.51 4.09
C SER A 331 -40.76 -7.12 2.71
N GLU A 332 -39.52 -7.14 2.26
CA GLU A 332 -39.13 -7.78 1.00
C GLU A 332 -38.25 -8.99 1.31
N THR A 333 -38.48 -10.06 0.57
CA THR A 333 -37.66 -11.27 0.64
C THR A 333 -36.51 -11.12 -0.36
N VAL A 334 -35.29 -10.91 0.13
CA VAL A 334 -34.09 -10.79 -0.71
C VAL A 334 -33.27 -12.07 -0.65
N GLU A 335 -32.68 -12.44 -1.79
CA GLU A 335 -31.72 -13.55 -1.84
C GLU A 335 -30.29 -12.99 -1.65
N LEU A 336 -29.60 -13.52 -0.65
CA LEU A 336 -28.24 -13.17 -0.29
C LEU A 336 -27.32 -14.38 -0.52
N LEU A 337 -26.07 -14.11 -0.83
CA LEU A 337 -24.99 -15.08 -0.78
C LEU A 337 -24.20 -14.86 0.51
N GLU A 338 -24.19 -15.85 1.41
CA GLU A 338 -23.34 -15.85 2.59
C GLU A 338 -22.12 -16.72 2.32
N CYS A 339 -20.94 -16.14 2.21
CA CYS A 339 -19.70 -16.90 2.13
C CYS A 339 -18.99 -16.92 3.48
N SER A 340 -18.52 -18.10 3.89
CA SER A 340 -17.81 -18.35 5.13
C SER A 340 -16.36 -18.71 4.83
N ALA A 341 -15.40 -17.93 5.31
CA ALA A 341 -13.98 -18.21 5.18
C ALA A 341 -13.48 -19.16 6.29
N ARG A 342 -12.58 -20.06 5.92
CA ARG A 342 -11.89 -21.01 6.80
C ARG A 342 -10.41 -21.02 6.44
N VAL A 343 -9.57 -20.90 7.45
CA VAL A 343 -8.12 -21.02 7.30
C VAL A 343 -7.69 -22.35 7.88
N LYS A 344 -6.85 -23.08 7.16
CA LYS A 344 -6.29 -24.35 7.59
C LYS A 344 -4.78 -24.36 7.46
N ASN A 345 -4.10 -24.80 8.50
CA ASN A 345 -2.67 -25.08 8.42
C ASN A 345 -2.45 -26.50 7.86
N VAL A 346 -1.97 -26.61 6.62
CA VAL A 346 -1.57 -27.86 5.95
C VAL A 346 -0.07 -28.16 6.09
N GLY A 347 0.69 -27.29 6.76
CA GLY A 347 2.12 -27.41 7.00
C GLY A 347 2.46 -28.33 8.18
N GLU A 348 3.74 -28.40 8.53
CA GLU A 348 4.26 -29.28 9.59
C GLU A 348 4.54 -28.56 10.92
N GLU A 349 4.50 -27.23 10.94
CA GLU A 349 4.69 -26.38 12.12
C GLU A 349 3.46 -25.51 12.46
N GLU A 350 3.46 -24.86 13.63
CA GLU A 350 2.37 -24.02 14.12
C GLU A 350 2.39 -22.61 13.52
N SER A 351 1.26 -22.11 13.03
CA SER A 351 1.17 -20.98 12.08
C SER A 351 1.19 -19.56 12.66
N GLY A 352 1.69 -19.33 13.87
CA GLY A 352 1.66 -17.98 14.46
C GLY A 352 0.24 -17.37 14.53
N THR A 353 0.13 -16.05 14.73
CA THR A 353 -1.15 -15.33 14.61
C THR A 353 -1.04 -14.41 13.42
N THR A 354 -2.02 -14.44 12.53
CA THR A 354 -1.99 -13.68 11.27
C THR A 354 -3.35 -13.07 10.93
N GLY A 355 -3.33 -12.02 10.12
CA GLY A 355 -4.51 -11.40 9.52
C GLY A 355 -4.93 -12.10 8.23
N GLY A 356 -6.13 -11.82 7.77
CA GLY A 356 -6.60 -12.24 6.46
C GLY A 356 -7.84 -11.48 6.05
N ARG A 357 -8.27 -11.68 4.81
CA ARG A 357 -9.43 -11.00 4.23
C ARG A 357 -10.26 -11.95 3.38
N LEU A 358 -11.58 -11.75 3.44
CA LEU A 358 -12.55 -12.33 2.52
C LEU A 358 -13.17 -11.17 1.73
N GLU A 359 -13.03 -11.21 0.40
CA GLU A 359 -13.59 -10.22 -0.51
C GLU A 359 -14.69 -10.86 -1.36
N ILE A 360 -15.81 -10.16 -1.48
CA ILE A 360 -16.95 -10.55 -2.30
C ILE A 360 -17.51 -9.29 -2.98
N GLY A 361 -17.10 -9.02 -4.21
CA GLY A 361 -17.48 -7.78 -4.91
C GLY A 361 -16.98 -6.54 -4.15
N ASP A 362 -17.89 -5.63 -3.78
CA ASP A 362 -17.58 -4.41 -3.02
C ASP A 362 -17.48 -4.61 -1.50
N LYS A 363 -17.56 -5.86 -1.02
CA LYS A 363 -17.55 -6.19 0.42
C LYS A 363 -16.26 -6.88 0.80
N GLN A 364 -15.59 -6.30 1.79
CA GLN A 364 -14.40 -6.87 2.41
C GLN A 364 -14.68 -7.16 3.88
N ASN A 365 -14.24 -8.33 4.36
CA ASN A 365 -14.24 -8.66 5.77
C ASN A 365 -12.85 -9.12 6.21
N HIS A 366 -12.22 -8.35 7.10
CA HIS A 366 -10.95 -8.71 7.71
C HIS A 366 -11.14 -9.63 8.91
N PHE A 367 -10.22 -10.56 9.07
CA PHE A 367 -10.23 -11.50 10.17
C PHE A 367 -8.84 -11.76 10.72
N ILE A 368 -8.80 -12.31 11.94
CA ILE A 368 -7.58 -12.75 12.59
C ILE A 368 -7.65 -14.27 12.75
N THR A 369 -6.64 -14.96 12.22
CA THR A 369 -6.40 -16.37 12.46
C THR A 369 -5.44 -16.52 13.64
N THR A 370 -5.90 -17.20 14.69
CA THR A 370 -5.06 -17.54 15.83
C THR A 370 -4.15 -18.72 15.49
N GLN A 371 -3.20 -19.03 16.38
CA GLN A 371 -2.29 -20.16 16.18
C GLN A 371 -3.02 -21.46 15.81
N LEU A 372 -2.66 -22.01 14.64
CA LEU A 372 -3.16 -23.30 14.17
C LEU A 372 -2.05 -24.33 14.23
N ALA A 373 -2.31 -25.45 14.92
CA ALA A 373 -1.45 -26.61 14.84
C ALA A 373 -1.51 -27.26 13.43
N PRO A 374 -0.52 -28.09 13.06
CA PRO A 374 -0.56 -28.87 11.82
C PRO A 374 -1.88 -29.64 11.64
N GLY A 375 -2.57 -29.38 10.54
CA GLY A 375 -3.86 -29.96 10.17
C GLY A 375 -5.09 -29.32 10.83
N GLU A 376 -4.92 -28.32 11.69
CA GLU A 376 -6.01 -27.58 12.33
C GLU A 376 -6.65 -26.57 11.37
N GLU A 377 -7.95 -26.35 11.55
CA GLU A 377 -8.75 -25.43 10.75
C GLU A 377 -9.55 -24.51 11.69
N GLN A 378 -9.57 -23.22 11.36
CA GLN A 378 -10.34 -22.21 12.08
C GLN A 378 -11.34 -21.53 11.13
N PHE A 379 -12.54 -21.28 11.65
CA PHE A 379 -13.50 -20.37 11.00
C PHE A 379 -13.04 -18.92 11.19
N SER A 380 -12.86 -18.21 10.08
CA SER A 380 -12.21 -16.90 10.09
C SER A 380 -13.16 -15.74 9.86
N GLY A 381 -14.23 -15.90 9.08
CA GLY A 381 -15.17 -14.81 8.86
C GLY A 381 -16.35 -15.17 7.96
N LYS A 382 -17.28 -14.24 7.82
CA LYS A 382 -18.43 -14.31 6.91
C LYS A 382 -18.63 -12.99 6.21
N ALA A 383 -19.01 -13.02 4.93
CA ALA A 383 -19.49 -11.85 4.22
C ALA A 383 -20.80 -12.17 3.50
N LEU A 384 -21.65 -11.15 3.39
CA LEU A 384 -23.00 -11.22 2.82
C LEU A 384 -23.07 -10.27 1.62
N LEU A 385 -23.47 -10.78 0.46
CA LEU A 385 -23.67 -9.99 -0.74
C LEU A 385 -25.03 -10.28 -1.38
N GLY A 386 -25.68 -9.27 -1.95
CA GLY A 386 -26.87 -9.47 -2.77
C GLY A 386 -26.53 -10.28 -4.03
N LEU A 387 -27.35 -11.28 -4.38
CA LEU A 387 -27.08 -12.13 -5.55
C LEU A 387 -27.08 -11.36 -6.88
N ASP A 388 -27.73 -10.20 -6.94
CA ASP A 388 -27.76 -9.31 -8.09
C ASP A 388 -26.42 -8.59 -8.34
N LYS A 389 -25.53 -8.57 -7.33
CA LYS A 389 -24.22 -7.93 -7.36
C LYS A 389 -23.04 -8.91 -7.34
N PHE A 390 -23.31 -10.21 -7.31
CA PHE A 390 -22.27 -11.23 -7.19
C PHE A 390 -21.66 -11.62 -8.54
N ASP A 391 -20.38 -11.35 -8.70
CA ASP A 391 -19.52 -12.00 -9.71
C ASP A 391 -18.64 -13.05 -9.01
N PRO A 392 -18.67 -14.33 -9.43
CA PRO A 392 -17.76 -15.34 -8.91
C PRO A 392 -16.28 -15.00 -9.06
N GLU A 393 -15.89 -14.21 -10.07
CA GLU A 393 -14.49 -13.82 -10.27
C GLU A 393 -13.99 -12.86 -9.18
N ASP A 394 -14.90 -12.16 -8.50
CA ASP A 394 -14.60 -11.20 -7.42
C ASP A 394 -14.59 -11.84 -6.02
N LEU A 395 -14.64 -13.17 -5.94
CA LEU A 395 -14.61 -13.90 -4.66
C LEU A 395 -13.18 -14.37 -4.38
N THR A 396 -12.53 -13.70 -3.43
CA THR A 396 -11.18 -14.02 -3.00
C THR A 396 -11.13 -14.26 -1.49
N CYS A 397 -10.32 -15.21 -1.04
CA CYS A 397 -9.90 -15.27 0.34
C CYS A 397 -8.39 -15.31 0.42
N GLN A 398 -7.83 -14.43 1.25
CA GLN A 398 -6.41 -14.38 1.55
C GLN A 398 -6.19 -14.53 3.06
N VAL A 399 -5.15 -15.26 3.43
CA VAL A 399 -4.58 -15.30 4.77
C VAL A 399 -3.13 -14.82 4.69
N ASP A 400 -2.60 -14.32 5.80
CA ASP A 400 -1.26 -13.75 5.89
C ASP A 400 -0.96 -12.63 4.89
N ILE A 401 -1.94 -11.74 4.74
CA ILE A 401 -1.84 -10.56 3.88
C ILE A 401 -0.65 -9.64 4.21
N ASP A 402 -0.11 -9.74 5.42
CA ASP A 402 1.00 -8.93 5.92
C ASP A 402 2.33 -9.71 5.92
N ASP A 403 2.34 -10.96 5.44
CA ASP A 403 3.51 -11.86 5.45
C ASP A 403 4.17 -11.94 6.84
N ASN A 404 3.33 -12.08 7.88
CA ASN A 404 3.76 -12.13 9.28
C ASN A 404 4.22 -13.54 9.68
N VAL A 405 3.85 -14.56 8.90
CA VAL A 405 4.11 -15.98 9.15
C VAL A 405 4.82 -16.53 7.92
N GLU A 406 6.13 -16.74 8.01
CA GLU A 406 6.88 -17.39 6.92
C GLU A 406 6.27 -18.76 6.59
N GLU A 407 5.58 -18.85 5.45
CA GLU A 407 4.87 -20.05 5.02
C GLU A 407 5.77 -20.91 4.13
N THR A 408 5.49 -22.21 4.09
CA THR A 408 6.23 -23.10 3.17
C THR A 408 5.82 -22.89 1.71
N ASN A 409 4.64 -22.32 1.48
CA ASN A 409 4.11 -22.04 0.16
C ASN A 409 3.18 -20.82 0.17
N GLU A 410 3.72 -19.66 -0.15
CA GLU A 410 2.95 -18.40 -0.27
C GLU A 410 1.79 -18.48 -1.27
N GLN A 411 1.81 -19.40 -2.24
CA GLN A 411 0.69 -19.52 -3.19
C GLN A 411 -0.56 -20.13 -2.57
N ASN A 412 -0.44 -20.77 -1.40
CA ASN A 412 -1.57 -21.38 -0.72
C ASN A 412 -2.39 -20.37 0.10
N ASN A 413 -1.79 -19.21 0.41
CA ASN A 413 -2.40 -18.19 1.26
C ASN A 413 -3.60 -17.51 0.57
N GLN A 414 -3.71 -17.61 -0.77
CA GLN A 414 -4.78 -17.06 -1.57
C GLN A 414 -5.63 -18.13 -2.26
N SER A 415 -6.95 -17.95 -2.22
CA SER A 415 -7.92 -18.70 -3.02
C SER A 415 -8.83 -17.75 -3.78
N THR A 416 -9.14 -18.08 -5.02
CA THR A 416 -10.11 -17.38 -5.87
C THR A 416 -11.14 -18.40 -6.36
N ALA A 417 -12.39 -17.99 -6.59
CA ALA A 417 -13.42 -18.95 -7.04
C ALA A 417 -13.28 -19.38 -8.51
N ALA A 418 -12.28 -18.86 -9.23
CA ALA A 418 -12.05 -19.11 -10.64
C ALA A 418 -11.29 -20.43 -10.96
N GLU A 419 -10.86 -21.20 -9.94
CA GLU A 419 -10.12 -22.47 -10.09
C GLU A 419 -10.85 -23.74 -9.65
#